data_AF-A0A0A5HY99-F1
#
_entry.id   AF-A0A0A5HY99-F1
#
_cell.length_a   1.000
_cell.length_b   1.000
_cell.length_c   1.000
_cell.angle_alpha   90.00
_cell.angle_beta   90.00
_cell.angle_gamma   90.00
#
_symmetry.space_group_name_H-M   'P 1'
#
loop_
_entity.id
_entity.type
_entity.pdbx_description
1 polymer ?
#
loop_
_entity_poly.entity_id
_entity_poly.type
_entity_poly.pdbx_seq_one_letter_code
_entity_poly.pdbx_strand_id
1 'polypeptide(L)'
;MSDVNQTEQQTVDLATVSAELRQVIEFDEVPEAMHYMVTSIHEVSEDAVREAWNELPKSAQNVLDNFEQFHALISVSQAFAGLNVMEEFPTLNLPEGMTEEQKEEYRAQLLDQVLHNCVKDMVKQIKKARRDPILKRDFTDVFAK
;
A
#
# COMPACT_ATOMS: atom_id res chain seq x y z
N MET A 1 -26.39 -21.60 4.17
CA MET A 1 -25.13 -22.28 3.87
C MET A 1 -24.50 -21.49 2.74
N SER A 2 -23.75 -20.44 3.08
CA SER A 2 -23.05 -19.64 2.09
C SER A 2 -21.64 -20.20 2.04
N ASP A 3 -21.38 -21.05 1.04
CA ASP A 3 -20.03 -21.44 0.63
C ASP A 3 -19.32 -20.17 0.16
N VAL A 4 -18.70 -19.47 1.12
CA VAL A 4 -17.64 -18.52 0.83
C VAL A 4 -16.50 -19.39 0.32
N ASN A 5 -16.30 -19.44 -1.00
CA ASN A 5 -15.07 -19.92 -1.59
C ASN A 5 -13.92 -19.13 -0.91
N GLN A 6 -13.31 -19.75 0.11
CA GLN A 6 -11.98 -19.38 0.54
C GLN A 6 -11.10 -19.66 -0.66
N THR A 7 -10.87 -18.64 -1.48
CA THR A 7 -9.75 -18.62 -2.41
C THR A 7 -8.53 -18.99 -1.56
N GLU A 8 -7.90 -20.13 -1.83
CA GLU A 8 -6.65 -20.52 -1.17
C GLU A 8 -5.68 -19.35 -1.36
N GLN A 9 -5.47 -18.55 -0.32
CA GLN A 9 -4.55 -17.43 -0.37
C GLN A 9 -3.17 -18.03 -0.61
N GLN A 10 -2.58 -17.68 -1.75
CA GLN A 10 -1.27 -18.16 -2.13
C GLN A 10 -0.28 -17.75 -1.04
N THR A 11 0.31 -18.73 -0.36
CA THR A 11 1.35 -18.48 0.64
C THR A 11 2.54 -17.83 -0.04
N VAL A 12 2.92 -16.63 0.43
CA VAL A 12 4.08 -15.91 -0.08
C VAL A 12 5.29 -16.29 0.75
N ASP A 13 6.33 -16.76 0.08
CA ASP A 13 7.64 -16.90 0.71
C ASP A 13 8.34 -15.53 0.72
N LEU A 14 8.46 -14.91 1.89
CA LEU A 14 9.15 -13.63 2.06
C LEU A 14 10.64 -13.70 1.70
N ALA A 15 11.24 -14.89 1.55
CA ALA A 15 12.60 -14.99 1.03
C ALA A 15 12.69 -14.65 -0.47
N THR A 16 11.55 -14.63 -1.18
CA THR A 16 11.46 -14.36 -2.62
C THR A 16 11.12 -12.92 -2.97
N VAL A 17 10.70 -12.11 -1.99
CA VAL A 17 10.39 -10.69 -2.19
C VAL A 17 11.64 -9.81 -2.03
N SER A 18 11.56 -8.54 -2.44
CA SER A 18 12.67 -7.60 -2.29
C SER A 18 13.05 -7.42 -0.81
N ALA A 19 14.33 -7.15 -0.54
CA ALA A 19 14.82 -7.02 0.82
C ALA A 19 14.14 -5.86 1.56
N GLU A 20 13.90 -4.76 0.84
CA GLU A 20 13.17 -3.59 1.32
C GLU A 20 11.72 -3.93 1.65
N LEU A 21 10.99 -4.65 0.78
CA LEU A 21 9.60 -5.03 1.05
C LEU A 21 9.50 -5.97 2.26
N ARG A 22 10.38 -6.98 2.34
CA ARG A 22 10.45 -7.88 3.49
C ARG A 22 10.68 -7.10 4.78
N GLN A 23 11.62 -6.15 4.76
CA GLN A 23 11.94 -5.34 5.93
C GLN A 23 10.73 -4.56 6.44
N VAL A 24 9.95 -3.92 5.56
CA VAL A 24 8.74 -3.20 5.97
C VAL A 24 7.68 -4.18 6.51
N ILE A 25 7.48 -5.31 5.85
CA ILE A 25 6.54 -6.37 6.30
C ILE A 25 6.88 -6.86 7.70
N GLU A 26 8.15 -7.12 7.97
CA GLU A 26 8.64 -7.58 9.27
C GLU A 26 8.55 -6.47 10.33
N PHE A 27 8.92 -5.24 9.99
CA PHE A 27 8.91 -4.10 10.91
C PHE A 27 7.49 -3.73 11.35
N ASP A 28 6.54 -3.68 10.41
CA ASP A 28 5.13 -3.35 10.69
C ASP A 28 4.34 -4.56 11.20
N GLU A 29 5.00 -5.70 11.45
CA GLU A 29 4.39 -6.97 11.90
C GLU A 29 3.18 -7.37 11.05
N VAL A 30 3.30 -7.22 9.73
CA VAL A 30 2.18 -7.44 8.80
C VAL A 30 1.73 -8.91 8.87
N PRO A 31 0.42 -9.19 9.10
CA PRO A 31 -0.09 -10.55 9.19
C PRO A 31 0.17 -11.37 7.93
N GLU A 32 0.49 -12.65 8.09
CA GLU A 32 0.77 -13.57 6.96
C GLU A 32 -0.36 -13.63 5.94
N ALA A 33 -1.61 -13.56 6.41
CA ALA A 33 -2.80 -13.50 5.56
C ALA A 33 -2.84 -12.29 4.61
N MET A 34 -2.05 -11.24 4.88
CA MET A 34 -1.93 -10.05 4.05
C MET A 34 -0.72 -10.07 3.13
N HIS A 35 0.23 -11.00 3.28
CA HIS A 35 1.49 -10.98 2.52
C HIS A 35 1.22 -11.04 1.01
N TYR A 36 0.31 -11.91 0.57
CA TYR A 36 -0.09 -12.00 -0.84
C TYR A 36 -0.65 -10.68 -1.39
N MET A 37 -1.48 -9.99 -0.60
CA MET A 37 -2.05 -8.72 -1.01
C MET A 37 -0.97 -7.65 -1.11
N VAL A 38 -0.07 -7.57 -0.13
CA VAL A 38 1.06 -6.63 -0.15
C VAL A 38 1.95 -6.86 -1.36
N THR A 39 2.33 -8.11 -1.67
CA THR A 39 3.18 -8.40 -2.82
C THR A 39 2.48 -8.12 -4.14
N SER A 40 1.20 -8.49 -4.25
CA SER A 40 0.41 -8.18 -5.45
C SER A 40 0.32 -6.67 -5.68
N ILE A 41 0.05 -5.89 -4.62
CA ILE A 41 0.02 -4.42 -4.69
C ILE A 41 1.39 -3.87 -5.04
N HIS A 42 2.46 -4.40 -4.46
CA HIS A 42 3.83 -3.98 -4.77
C HIS A 42 4.10 -4.09 -6.27
N GLU A 43 3.80 -5.24 -6.88
CA GLU A 43 4.01 -5.45 -8.31
C GLU A 43 3.14 -4.52 -9.18
N VAL A 44 1.84 -4.43 -8.92
CA VAL A 44 0.93 -3.66 -9.79
C VAL A 44 1.05 -2.14 -9.60
N SER A 45 1.52 -1.68 -8.44
CA SER A 45 1.67 -0.25 -8.15
C SER A 45 2.99 0.34 -8.61
N GLU A 46 3.96 -0.48 -9.04
CA GLU A 46 5.33 -0.06 -9.30
C GLU A 46 5.40 1.15 -10.24
N ASP A 47 4.75 1.09 -11.40
CA ASP A 47 4.81 2.15 -12.41
C ASP A 47 4.31 3.49 -11.87
N ALA A 48 3.14 3.49 -11.20
CA ALA A 48 2.54 4.69 -10.63
C ALA A 48 3.40 5.27 -9.49
N VAL A 49 4.01 4.40 -8.68
CA VAL A 49 4.89 4.81 -7.57
C VAL A 49 6.23 5.31 -8.10
N ARG A 50 6.75 4.70 -9.18
CA ARG A 50 7.99 5.10 -9.86
C ARG A 50 7.86 6.45 -10.52
N GLU A 51 6.73 6.73 -11.16
CA GLU A 51 6.40 8.06 -11.67
C GLU A 51 6.41 9.09 -10.54
N ALA A 52 5.67 8.82 -9.45
CA ALA A 52 5.61 9.72 -8.30
C ALA A 52 6.99 9.96 -7.65
N TRP A 53 7.83 8.93 -7.57
CA TRP A 53 9.20 9.04 -7.09
C TRP A 53 10.07 9.91 -7.99
N ASN A 54 9.98 9.74 -9.30
CA ASN A 54 10.76 10.50 -10.28
C ASN A 54 10.38 11.99 -10.27
N GLU A 55 9.13 12.32 -9.94
CA GLU A 55 8.66 13.70 -9.76
C GLU A 55 9.09 14.35 -8.44
N LEU A 56 9.59 13.56 -7.47
CA LEU A 56 10.07 14.12 -6.21
C LEU A 56 11.33 14.97 -6.43
N PRO A 57 11.44 16.14 -5.78
CA PRO A 57 12.71 16.87 -5.78
C PRO A 57 13.79 16.03 -5.12
N LYS A 58 15.04 16.14 -5.58
CA LYS A 58 16.15 15.29 -5.08
C LYS A 58 16.30 15.31 -3.55
N SER A 59 16.10 16.48 -2.94
CA SER A 59 16.07 16.62 -1.47
C SER A 59 15.07 15.71 -0.76
N ALA A 60 13.95 15.37 -1.39
CA ALA A 60 12.90 14.52 -0.84
C ALA A 60 13.23 13.05 -1.09
N GLN A 61 13.74 12.72 -2.28
CA GLN A 61 14.27 11.37 -2.55
C GLN A 61 15.34 10.99 -1.53
N ASN A 62 16.25 11.91 -1.19
CA ASN A 62 17.33 11.69 -0.21
C ASN A 62 16.86 11.50 1.26
N VAL A 63 15.55 11.48 1.52
CA VAL A 63 15.03 11.04 2.83
C VAL A 63 15.22 9.53 2.99
N LEU A 64 15.04 8.78 1.90
CA LEU A 64 15.24 7.34 1.78
C LEU A 64 16.51 7.07 0.94
N ASP A 65 17.02 5.84 0.98
CA ASP A 65 18.23 5.47 0.25
C ASP A 65 17.97 5.23 -1.23
N ASN A 66 16.83 4.63 -1.57
CA ASN A 66 16.50 4.21 -2.92
C ASN A 66 14.97 4.21 -3.18
N PHE A 67 14.61 3.93 -4.43
CA PHE A 67 13.22 3.79 -4.84
C PHE A 67 12.52 2.61 -4.15
N GLU A 68 13.22 1.48 -3.97
CA GLU A 68 12.66 0.25 -3.40
C GLU A 68 12.13 0.46 -1.97
N GLN A 69 12.84 1.25 -1.14
CA GLN A 69 12.36 1.64 0.19
C GLN A 69 11.06 2.45 0.12
N PHE A 70 10.98 3.40 -0.81
CA PHE A 70 9.78 4.23 -0.99
C PHE A 70 8.59 3.38 -1.46
N HIS A 71 8.84 2.50 -2.42
CA HIS A 71 7.84 1.61 -2.98
C HIS A 71 7.35 0.58 -1.96
N ALA A 72 8.23 -0.01 -1.16
CA ALA A 72 7.88 -0.93 -0.08
C ALA A 72 6.94 -0.27 0.95
N LEU A 73 7.28 0.93 1.44
CA LEU A 73 6.45 1.68 2.39
C LEU A 73 5.04 1.98 1.83
N ILE A 74 4.96 2.38 0.55
CA ILE A 74 3.68 2.65 -0.09
C ILE A 74 2.87 1.37 -0.24
N SER A 75 3.50 0.27 -0.63
CA SER A 75 2.82 -1.01 -0.90
C SER A 75 2.13 -1.54 0.35
N VAL A 76 2.82 -1.49 1.50
CA VAL A 76 2.24 -1.89 2.79
C VAL A 76 1.11 -0.93 3.19
N SER A 77 1.31 0.39 3.06
CA SER A 77 0.26 1.38 3.34
C SER A 77 -1.00 1.18 2.47
N GLN A 78 -0.80 0.90 1.19
CA GLN A 78 -1.87 0.62 0.22
C GLN A 78 -2.61 -0.67 0.55
N ALA A 79 -1.90 -1.71 0.99
CA ALA A 79 -2.51 -2.97 1.39
C ALA A 79 -3.45 -2.81 2.60
N PHE A 80 -3.02 -2.10 3.63
CA PHE A 80 -3.89 -1.80 4.79
C PHE A 80 -5.07 -0.91 4.40
N ALA A 81 -4.84 0.14 3.62
CA ALA A 81 -5.91 1.04 3.18
C ALA A 81 -6.93 0.29 2.30
N GLY A 82 -6.47 -0.55 1.40
CA GLY A 82 -7.31 -1.39 0.55
C GLY A 82 -8.14 -2.39 1.37
N LEU A 83 -7.54 -3.03 2.37
CA LEU A 83 -8.27 -3.91 3.29
C LEU A 83 -9.39 -3.17 4.02
N ASN A 84 -9.09 -2.02 4.60
CA ASN A 84 -10.08 -1.21 5.30
C ASN A 84 -11.24 -0.82 4.37
N VAL A 85 -10.96 -0.40 3.13
CA VAL A 85 -12.00 -0.13 2.13
C VAL A 85 -12.86 -1.36 1.87
N MET A 86 -12.25 -2.54 1.72
CA MET A 86 -12.98 -3.79 1.47
C MET A 86 -13.85 -4.21 2.66
N GLU A 87 -13.39 -3.98 3.89
CA GLU A 87 -14.14 -4.29 5.12
C GLU A 87 -15.27 -3.29 5.37
N GLU A 88 -15.07 -2.02 5.06
CA GLU A 88 -16.06 -0.95 5.23
C GLU A 88 -17.10 -0.94 4.11
N PHE A 89 -16.76 -1.41 2.91
CA PHE A 89 -17.64 -1.34 1.73
C PHE A 89 -19.07 -1.87 1.97
N PRO A 90 -19.28 -3.03 2.62
CA PRO A 90 -20.64 -3.55 2.91
C PRO A 90 -21.46 -2.66 3.85
N THR A 91 -20.80 -1.77 4.60
CA THR A 91 -21.44 -0.84 5.54
C THR A 91 -21.79 0.50 4.90
N LEU A 92 -21.32 0.75 3.67
CA LEU A 92 -21.63 1.98 2.95
C LEU A 92 -23.11 2.02 2.54
N ASN A 93 -23.75 3.17 2.74
CA ASN A 93 -25.09 3.44 2.23
C ASN A 93 -25.02 3.70 0.72
N LEU A 94 -24.98 2.62 -0.06
CA LEU A 94 -25.02 2.69 -1.52
C LEU A 94 -26.41 3.14 -1.99
N PRO A 95 -26.51 3.87 -3.11
CA PRO A 95 -27.80 4.27 -3.69
C PRO A 95 -28.74 3.08 -3.91
N GLU A 96 -30.01 3.24 -3.54
CA GLU A 96 -31.02 2.21 -3.73
C GLU A 96 -31.20 1.89 -5.22
N GLY A 97 -31.22 0.59 -5.56
CA GLY A 97 -31.44 0.13 -6.93
C GLY A 97 -30.18 -0.09 -7.78
N MET A 98 -28.97 0.03 -7.21
CA MET A 98 -27.76 -0.44 -7.89
C MET A 98 -27.81 -1.95 -8.14
N THR A 99 -27.49 -2.35 -9.36
CA THR A 99 -27.21 -3.75 -9.72
C THR A 99 -25.90 -4.22 -9.09
N GLU A 100 -25.69 -5.54 -8.97
CA GLU A 100 -24.43 -6.07 -8.42
C GLU A 100 -23.20 -5.64 -9.23
N GLU A 101 -23.30 -5.60 -10.57
CA GLU A 101 -22.23 -5.11 -11.45
C GLU A 101 -21.87 -3.65 -11.15
N GLN A 102 -22.85 -2.78 -10.93
CA GLN A 102 -22.61 -1.38 -10.56
C GLN A 102 -21.97 -1.24 -9.18
N LYS A 103 -22.31 -2.12 -8.23
CA LYS A 103 -21.67 -2.13 -6.90
C LYS A 103 -20.21 -2.58 -7.01
N GLU A 104 -19.92 -3.59 -7.82
CA GLU A 104 -18.56 -4.06 -8.07
C GLU A 104 -17.71 -2.99 -8.75
N GLU A 105 -18.25 -2.32 -9.77
CA GLU A 105 -17.56 -1.20 -10.44
C GLU A 105 -17.29 -0.04 -9.46
N TYR A 106 -18.28 0.33 -8.66
CA TYR A 106 -18.11 1.37 -7.64
C TYR A 106 -17.05 1.00 -6.59
N ARG A 107 -17.03 -0.27 -6.16
CA ARG A 107 -16.00 -0.78 -5.25
C ARG A 107 -14.60 -0.67 -5.85
N ALA A 108 -14.46 -1.07 -7.11
CA ALA A 108 -13.18 -1.00 -7.82
C ALA A 108 -12.70 0.46 -7.95
N GLN A 109 -13.59 1.39 -8.31
CA GLN A 109 -13.27 2.82 -8.37
C GLN A 109 -12.85 3.40 -7.02
N LEU A 110 -13.55 3.03 -5.95
CA LEU A 110 -13.20 3.48 -4.60
C LEU A 110 -11.84 2.95 -4.17
N LEU A 111 -11.56 1.68 -4.45
CA LEU A 111 -10.27 1.06 -4.16
C LEU A 111 -9.15 1.77 -4.91
N ASP A 112 -9.27 1.95 -6.23
CA ASP A 112 -8.28 2.66 -7.05
C ASP A 112 -8.01 4.08 -6.53
N GLN A 113 -9.08 4.80 -6.19
CA GLN A 113 -8.98 6.15 -5.63
C GLN A 113 -8.21 6.17 -4.31
N VAL A 114 -8.43 5.18 -3.43
CA VAL A 114 -7.73 5.08 -2.15
C VAL A 114 -6.26 4.73 -2.35
N LEU A 115 -5.96 3.76 -3.22
CA LEU A 115 -4.58 3.39 -3.54
C LEU A 115 -3.80 4.57 -4.13
N HIS A 116 -4.41 5.33 -5.03
CA HIS A 116 -3.81 6.54 -5.60
C HIS A 116 -3.59 7.63 -4.53
N ASN A 117 -4.51 7.77 -3.58
CA ASN A 117 -4.37 8.73 -2.48
C ASN A 117 -3.21 8.35 -1.53
N CYS A 118 -2.98 7.06 -1.27
CA CYS A 118 -1.82 6.61 -0.49
C CYS A 118 -0.50 7.09 -1.11
N VAL A 119 -0.33 6.99 -2.43
CA VAL A 119 0.87 7.50 -3.12
C VAL A 119 1.03 9.00 -2.90
N LYS A 120 -0.05 9.77 -3.12
CA LYS A 120 -0.03 11.23 -2.95
C LYS A 120 0.28 11.66 -1.52
N ASP A 121 -0.27 10.96 -0.54
CA ASP A 121 -0.02 11.26 0.86
C ASP A 121 1.40 10.88 1.26
N MET A 122 1.93 9.76 0.79
CA MET A 122 3.34 9.41 1.01
C MET A 122 4.29 10.45 0.41
N VAL A 123 4.04 10.92 -0.81
CA VAL A 123 4.79 12.02 -1.44
C VAL A 123 4.77 13.28 -0.55
N LYS A 124 3.63 13.61 0.07
CA LYS A 124 3.55 14.74 1.02
C LYS A 124 4.35 14.49 2.29
N GLN A 125 4.26 13.29 2.87
CA GLN A 125 4.97 12.94 4.11
C GLN A 125 6.48 12.96 3.91
N ILE A 126 7.00 12.37 2.82
CA ILE A 126 8.42 12.42 2.49
C ILE A 126 8.90 13.87 2.25
N LYS A 127 8.09 14.69 1.55
CA LYS A 127 8.39 16.13 1.40
C LYS A 127 8.45 16.87 2.73
N LYS A 128 7.65 16.47 3.72
CA LYS A 128 7.64 17.03 5.09
C LYS A 128 8.86 16.56 5.90
N ALA A 129 9.18 15.26 5.82
CA ALA A 129 10.30 14.62 6.51
C ALA A 129 11.65 15.30 6.25
N ARG A 130 11.85 15.90 5.06
CA ARG A 130 13.01 16.74 4.76
C ARG A 130 13.36 17.80 5.82
N ARG A 131 12.34 18.30 6.52
CA ARG A 131 12.46 19.40 7.50
C ARG A 131 12.04 18.98 8.91
N ASP A 132 11.63 17.73 9.09
CA ASP A 132 11.11 17.20 10.34
C ASP A 132 11.95 15.98 10.72
N PRO A 133 12.94 16.13 11.63
CA PRO A 133 13.85 15.05 11.99
C PRO A 133 13.17 13.86 12.64
N ILE A 134 12.03 14.06 13.31
CA ILE A 134 11.27 12.97 13.93
C ILE A 134 10.63 12.16 12.82
N LEU A 135 9.89 12.81 11.93
CA LEU A 135 9.26 12.13 10.80
C LEU A 135 10.28 11.48 9.87
N LYS A 136 11.46 12.09 9.69
CA LYS A 136 12.55 11.47 8.94
C LYS A 136 13.01 10.16 9.59
N ARG A 137 13.14 10.13 10.92
CA ARG A 137 13.49 8.89 11.64
C ARG A 137 12.42 7.84 11.47
N ASP A 138 11.15 8.20 11.59
CA ASP A 138 10.03 7.26 11.38
C ASP A 138 10.13 6.57 10.01
N PHE A 139 10.59 7.27 8.97
CA PHE A 139 10.84 6.68 7.65
C PHE A 139 12.10 5.80 7.57
N THR A 140 13.18 6.19 8.24
CA THR A 140 14.48 5.51 8.10
C THR A 140 14.65 4.36 9.09
N ASP A 141 14.01 4.41 10.24
CA ASP A 141 14.14 3.42 11.31
C ASP A 141 13.55 2.06 10.89
N VAL A 142 12.58 2.07 9.98
CA VAL A 142 12.06 0.86 9.32
C VAL A 142 13.19 0.06 8.65
N PHE A 143 14.17 0.77 8.08
CA PHE A 143 15.32 0.19 7.37
C PHE A 143 16.61 0.18 8.19
N ALA A 144 16.55 0.61 9.45
CA ALA A 144 17.69 0.56 10.35
C ALA A 144 17.92 -0.89 10.79
N LYS A 145 19.15 -1.37 10.61
CA LYS A 145 19.59 -2.72 11.03
C LYS A 145 19.90 -2.80 12.51
#